data_AF-A0A6G2QJY8-F1
#
_entry.id   AF-A0A6G2QJY8-F1
#
_cell.length_a   1.000
_cell.length_b   1.000
_cell.length_c   1.000
_cell.angle_alpha   90.00
_cell.angle_beta   90.00
_cell.angle_gamma   90.00
#
_symmetry.space_group_name_H-M   'P 1'
#
loop_
_entity.id
_entity.type
_entity.pdbx_description
1 polymer ?
#
loop_
_entity_poly.entity_id
_entity_poly.type
_entity_poly.pdbx_seq_one_letter_code
_entity_poly.pdbx_strand_id
1 'polypeptide(L)'
;MAHLRSRRRLALAVPVVLSLTASLGFLPAAASAAPRTAPAAEQVTDAPTLAYVVNTEVDRRTIASVKKAVAAAGGTVVVTYDRIGVIVVHSANPDFGKEIREARGVQSAGATRTAPLTAAGTTDVGAADYVTAAEAARTKAASAGTPGSEPLEADQWDLRAIGADEAAKINPGSDKVTVAVIDTGVDDTHP
;
A
#
# COMPACT_ATOMS: atom_id res chain seq x y z
N MET A 1 -72.39 -24.25 -33.48
CA MET A 1 -72.00 -23.04 -32.73
C MET A 1 -71.56 -22.00 -33.75
N ALA A 2 -72.38 -20.97 -33.97
CA ALA A 2 -72.30 -20.08 -35.13
C ALA A 2 -71.84 -18.66 -34.75
N HIS A 3 -71.13 -18.07 -35.71
CA HIS A 3 -70.51 -16.75 -35.88
C HIS A 3 -71.07 -15.53 -35.12
N LEU A 4 -70.18 -14.58 -34.74
CA LEU A 4 -69.93 -13.34 -35.51
C LEU A 4 -68.88 -12.43 -34.86
N ARG A 5 -68.14 -11.72 -35.73
CA ARG A 5 -67.12 -10.69 -35.45
C ARG A 5 -67.72 -9.41 -34.84
N SER A 6 -66.93 -8.67 -34.08
CA SER A 6 -67.06 -7.20 -34.01
C SER A 6 -65.71 -6.51 -33.82
N ARG A 7 -65.48 -5.49 -34.65
CA ARG A 7 -64.34 -4.56 -34.67
C ARG A 7 -64.60 -3.44 -33.66
N ARG A 8 -63.54 -2.89 -33.06
CA ARG A 8 -63.30 -1.43 -33.03
C ARG A 8 -61.88 -1.12 -32.54
N ARG A 9 -61.17 -0.34 -33.38
CA ARG A 9 -59.89 0.31 -33.09
C ARG A 9 -60.18 1.66 -32.44
N LEU A 10 -59.40 2.07 -31.46
CA LEU A 10 -59.25 3.47 -31.06
C LEU A 10 -57.77 3.72 -30.73
N ALA A 11 -57.15 4.56 -31.54
CA ALA A 11 -55.85 5.17 -31.32
C ALA A 11 -56.06 6.68 -31.48
N LEU A 12 -55.57 7.49 -30.53
CA LEU A 12 -55.36 8.95 -30.61
C LEU A 12 -54.61 9.32 -29.31
N ALA A 13 -53.30 9.60 -29.30
CA ALA A 13 -52.54 10.69 -29.94
C ALA A 13 -52.92 12.08 -29.39
N VAL A 14 -52.01 12.61 -28.55
CA VAL A 14 -51.95 13.97 -28.00
C VAL A 14 -51.49 14.95 -29.10
N PRO A 15 -51.90 16.23 -29.04
CA PRO A 15 -50.86 17.26 -28.95
C PRO A 15 -51.15 18.32 -27.88
N VAL A 16 -50.10 18.58 -27.11
CA VAL A 16 -49.85 19.77 -26.30
C VAL A 16 -49.71 20.97 -27.24
N VAL A 17 -50.41 22.07 -26.96
CA VAL A 17 -50.03 23.40 -27.48
C VAL A 17 -49.99 24.39 -26.33
N LEU A 18 -48.82 24.99 -26.22
CA LEU A 18 -48.33 25.99 -25.29
C LEU A 18 -48.89 27.37 -25.68
N SER A 19 -49.46 28.12 -24.73
CA SER A 19 -49.67 29.55 -24.88
C SER A 19 -49.20 30.27 -23.61
N LEU A 20 -48.07 30.95 -23.78
CA LEU A 20 -47.39 31.81 -22.82
C LEU A 20 -48.09 33.16 -22.76
N THR A 21 -48.69 33.52 -21.63
CA THR A 21 -49.16 34.89 -21.36
C THR A 21 -48.45 35.43 -20.14
N ALA A 22 -47.53 36.37 -20.37
CA ALA A 22 -46.84 37.12 -19.33
C ALA A 22 -47.74 38.30 -18.89
N SER A 23 -48.12 38.31 -17.62
CA SER A 23 -48.75 39.46 -16.96
C SER A 23 -47.89 39.87 -15.77
N LEU A 24 -47.29 41.07 -15.85
CA LEU A 24 -46.60 41.74 -14.75
C LEU A 24 -47.64 42.24 -13.74
N GLY A 25 -47.68 41.62 -12.57
CA GLY A 25 -48.43 42.09 -11.40
C GLY A 25 -47.48 42.51 -10.28
N PHE A 26 -47.62 43.75 -9.81
CA PHE A 26 -47.00 44.23 -8.56
C PHE A 26 -47.90 43.83 -7.38
N LEU A 27 -47.37 43.02 -6.44
CA LEU A 27 -47.97 42.69 -5.15
C LEU A 27 -46.87 42.51 -4.07
N PRO A 28 -47.20 42.65 -2.77
CA PRO A 28 -46.27 43.04 -1.71
C PRO A 28 -45.44 41.87 -1.12
N ALA A 29 -44.33 42.26 -0.49
CA ALA A 29 -43.32 41.47 0.23
C ALA A 29 -43.69 40.00 0.59
N ALA A 30 -43.05 39.05 -0.08
CA ALA A 30 -42.89 37.68 0.40
C ALA A 30 -41.49 37.54 1.02
N ALA A 31 -41.43 36.97 2.23
CA ALA A 31 -40.18 36.67 2.92
C ALA A 31 -39.27 35.80 2.05
N SER A 32 -38.07 36.29 1.78
CA SER A 32 -37.01 35.47 1.16
C SER A 32 -36.42 34.56 2.23
N ALA A 33 -36.68 33.25 2.12
CA ALA A 33 -35.86 32.27 2.80
C ALA A 33 -34.51 32.23 2.06
N ALA A 34 -33.51 32.92 2.62
CA ALA A 34 -32.14 32.76 2.16
C ALA A 34 -31.78 31.27 2.20
N PRO A 35 -31.22 30.69 1.13
CA PRO A 35 -30.67 29.34 1.24
C PRO A 35 -29.65 29.37 2.37
N ARG A 36 -29.84 28.50 3.37
CA ARG A 36 -28.77 28.24 4.33
C ARG A 36 -27.62 27.69 3.51
N THR A 37 -26.59 28.51 3.31
CA THR A 37 -25.28 28.02 2.90
C THR A 37 -24.92 26.96 3.93
N ALA A 38 -25.07 25.68 3.56
CA ALA A 38 -24.43 24.62 4.31
C ALA A 38 -22.96 25.03 4.42
N PRO A 39 -22.32 24.92 5.59
CA PRO A 39 -20.89 25.15 5.64
C PRO A 39 -20.30 24.24 4.56
N ALA A 40 -19.61 24.84 3.59
CA ALA A 40 -18.77 24.08 2.70
C ALA A 40 -17.92 23.23 3.65
N ALA A 41 -18.03 21.90 3.54
CA ALA A 41 -17.14 21.03 4.27
C ALA A 41 -15.74 21.54 3.91
N GLU A 42 -15.05 22.12 4.88
CA GLU A 42 -13.63 22.39 4.75
C GLU A 42 -13.04 21.05 4.35
N GLN A 43 -12.64 20.96 3.08
CA GLN A 43 -11.82 19.87 2.60
C GLN A 43 -10.61 19.92 3.50
N VAL A 44 -10.55 19.00 4.47
CA VAL A 44 -9.38 18.79 5.31
C VAL A 44 -8.25 18.55 4.32
N THR A 45 -7.41 19.56 4.10
CA THR A 45 -6.37 19.59 3.07
C THR A 45 -5.20 18.66 3.39
N ASP A 46 -5.39 17.72 4.31
CA ASP A 46 -4.38 16.79 4.77
C ASP A 46 -5.01 15.43 5.07
N ALA A 47 -5.79 14.91 4.12
CA ALA A 47 -6.07 13.48 4.12
C ALA A 47 -4.71 12.76 4.01
N PRO A 48 -4.33 11.92 4.99
CA PRO A 48 -3.02 11.30 4.98
C PRO A 48 -2.89 10.47 3.71
N THR A 49 -1.79 10.66 2.98
CA THR A 49 -1.49 9.82 1.81
C THR A 49 -1.35 8.38 2.28
N LEU A 50 -2.22 7.50 1.80
CA LEU A 50 -2.19 6.09 2.12
C LEU A 50 -1.43 5.31 1.06
N ALA A 51 -0.77 4.24 1.50
CA ALA A 51 -0.22 3.23 0.62
C ALA A 51 -1.25 2.13 0.34
N TYR A 52 -1.36 1.74 -0.92
CA TYR A 52 -2.24 0.71 -1.43
C TYR A 52 -1.45 -0.36 -2.18
N VAL A 53 -1.91 -1.59 -2.08
CA VAL A 53 -1.53 -2.67 -2.98
C VAL A 53 -2.72 -2.95 -3.90
N VAL A 54 -2.46 -2.94 -5.20
CA VAL A 54 -3.42 -3.27 -6.25
C VAL A 54 -2.92 -4.54 -6.96
N ASN A 55 -3.72 -5.59 -6.91
CA ASN A 55 -3.41 -6.89 -7.50
C ASN A 55 -4.11 -7.04 -8.85
N THR A 56 -3.40 -7.57 -9.82
CA THR A 56 -3.84 -7.82 -11.20
C THR A 56 -3.37 -9.19 -11.66
N GLU A 57 -3.83 -9.64 -12.82
CA GLU A 57 -3.10 -10.69 -13.55
C GLU A 57 -1.71 -10.18 -14.01
N VAL A 58 -0.79 -11.10 -14.29
CA VAL A 58 0.58 -10.80 -14.73
C VAL A 58 0.68 -10.36 -16.20
N ASP A 59 -0.44 -10.23 -16.90
CA ASP A 59 -0.47 -9.77 -18.29
C ASP A 59 -0.02 -8.31 -18.40
N ARG A 60 0.95 -8.05 -19.30
CA ARG A 60 1.56 -6.71 -19.46
C ARG A 60 0.55 -5.65 -19.89
N ARG A 61 -0.47 -6.00 -20.68
CA ARG A 61 -1.49 -5.03 -21.13
C ARG A 61 -2.45 -4.72 -20.00
N THR A 62 -2.84 -5.72 -19.23
CA THR A 62 -3.62 -5.54 -18.00
C THR A 62 -2.89 -4.61 -17.03
N ILE A 63 -1.62 -4.88 -16.72
CA ILE A 63 -0.80 -4.03 -15.83
C ILE A 63 -0.72 -2.59 -16.38
N ALA A 64 -0.45 -2.42 -17.68
CA ALA A 64 -0.39 -1.08 -18.30
C ALA A 64 -1.74 -0.34 -18.23
N SER A 65 -2.86 -1.04 -18.40
CA SER A 65 -4.20 -0.49 -18.28
C SER A 65 -4.50 -0.08 -16.83
N VAL A 66 -4.19 -0.95 -15.86
CA VAL A 66 -4.41 -0.66 -14.44
C VAL A 66 -3.55 0.51 -13.97
N LYS A 67 -2.30 0.64 -14.43
CA LYS A 67 -1.47 1.83 -14.13
C LYS A 67 -2.11 3.14 -14.60
N LYS A 68 -2.81 3.14 -15.74
CA LYS A 68 -3.58 4.31 -16.21
C LYS A 68 -4.81 4.57 -15.33
N ALA A 69 -5.52 3.52 -14.94
CA ALA A 69 -6.65 3.63 -14.02
C ALA A 69 -6.23 4.16 -12.64
N VAL A 70 -5.06 3.73 -12.13
CA VAL A 70 -4.45 4.27 -10.90
C VAL A 70 -4.25 5.77 -11.01
N ALA A 71 -3.63 6.25 -12.10
CA ALA A 71 -3.42 7.69 -12.31
C ALA A 71 -4.76 8.46 -12.41
N ALA A 72 -5.74 7.90 -13.10
CA ALA A 72 -7.07 8.50 -13.25
C ALA A 72 -7.84 8.59 -11.92
N ALA A 73 -7.65 7.62 -11.01
CA ALA A 73 -8.23 7.62 -9.66
C ALA A 73 -7.44 8.48 -8.65
N GLY A 74 -6.43 9.24 -9.10
CA GLY A 74 -5.61 10.09 -8.21
C GLY A 74 -4.56 9.32 -7.41
N GLY A 75 -4.10 8.17 -7.91
CA GLY A 75 -2.98 7.41 -7.33
C GLY A 75 -1.66 7.61 -8.09
N THR A 76 -0.54 7.52 -7.38
CA THR A 76 0.82 7.52 -7.93
C THR A 76 1.43 6.14 -7.74
N VAL A 77 1.86 5.50 -8.82
CA VAL A 77 2.55 4.20 -8.76
C VAL A 77 3.94 4.40 -8.18
N VAL A 78 4.23 3.68 -7.09
CA VAL A 78 5.56 3.65 -6.44
C VAL A 78 6.43 2.59 -7.10
N VAL A 79 5.91 1.36 -7.19
CA VAL A 79 6.60 0.22 -7.80
C VAL A 79 5.59 -0.74 -8.40
N THR A 80 6.01 -1.47 -9.44
CA THR A 80 5.24 -2.55 -10.06
C THR A 80 6.08 -3.83 -10.04
N TYR A 81 5.56 -4.86 -9.40
CA TYR A 81 6.09 -6.23 -9.44
C TYR A 81 5.29 -7.02 -10.47
N ASP A 82 5.65 -6.86 -11.75
CA ASP A 82 4.95 -7.41 -12.90
C ASP A 82 4.86 -8.95 -12.89
N ARG A 83 5.92 -9.63 -12.41
CA ARG A 83 5.98 -11.09 -12.29
C ARG A 83 4.90 -11.69 -11.39
N ILE A 84 4.34 -10.90 -10.48
CA ILE A 84 3.28 -11.31 -9.54
C ILE A 84 2.02 -10.45 -9.65
N GLY A 85 1.96 -9.51 -10.60
CA GLY A 85 0.79 -8.67 -10.81
C GLY A 85 0.50 -7.71 -9.65
N VAL A 86 1.53 -7.26 -8.91
CA VAL A 86 1.36 -6.35 -7.77
C VAL A 86 1.81 -4.95 -8.12
N ILE A 87 0.95 -3.96 -7.88
CA ILE A 87 1.26 -2.53 -8.05
C ILE A 87 1.13 -1.86 -6.68
N VAL A 88 2.22 -1.27 -6.20
CA VAL A 88 2.21 -0.44 -4.98
C VAL A 88 1.93 1.00 -5.39
N VAL A 89 0.96 1.61 -4.73
CA VAL A 89 0.41 2.93 -5.08
C VAL A 89 0.32 3.81 -3.84
N HIS A 90 0.61 5.09 -3.96
CA HIS A 90 0.26 6.11 -2.97
C HIS A 90 -0.92 6.95 -3.47
N SER A 91 -1.90 7.24 -2.61
CA SER A 91 -2.97 8.17 -2.96
C SER A 91 -3.47 8.92 -1.73
N ALA A 92 -3.77 10.21 -1.92
CA ALA A 92 -4.49 11.06 -0.96
C ALA A 92 -5.99 11.14 -1.27
N ASN A 93 -6.46 10.50 -2.36
CA ASN A 93 -7.88 10.44 -2.67
C ASN A 93 -8.58 9.49 -1.67
N PRO A 94 -9.50 9.98 -0.82
CA PRO A 94 -10.19 9.15 0.17
C PRO A 94 -11.02 8.03 -0.47
N ASP A 95 -11.44 8.22 -1.73
CA ASP A 95 -12.23 7.25 -2.50
C ASP A 95 -11.37 6.35 -3.39
N PHE A 96 -10.03 6.50 -3.41
CA PHE A 96 -9.13 5.76 -4.30
C PHE A 96 -9.40 4.25 -4.28
N GLY A 97 -9.48 3.67 -3.08
CA GLY A 97 -9.70 2.24 -2.92
C GLY A 97 -11.05 1.78 -3.50
N LYS A 98 -12.10 2.61 -3.40
CA LYS A 98 -13.41 2.32 -3.99
C LYS A 98 -13.34 2.38 -5.52
N GLU A 99 -12.79 3.45 -6.06
CA GLU A 99 -12.68 3.68 -7.50
C GLU A 99 -11.81 2.64 -8.20
N ILE A 100 -10.61 2.35 -7.66
CA ILE A 100 -9.66 1.44 -8.32
C ILE A 100 -10.17 0.00 -8.35
N ARG A 101 -11.00 -0.41 -7.37
CA ARG A 101 -11.62 -1.75 -7.36
C ARG A 101 -12.64 -1.93 -8.49
N GLU A 102 -13.16 -0.85 -9.07
CA GLU A 102 -14.07 -0.89 -10.21
C GLU A 102 -13.32 -0.96 -11.56
N ALA A 103 -12.00 -0.73 -11.57
CA ALA A 103 -11.20 -0.73 -12.79
C ALA A 103 -11.01 -2.15 -13.36
N ARG A 104 -11.25 -2.31 -14.66
CA ARG A 104 -11.04 -3.59 -15.36
C ARG A 104 -9.59 -4.05 -15.24
N GLY A 105 -9.40 -5.30 -14.83
CA GLY A 105 -8.09 -5.91 -14.66
C GLY A 105 -7.56 -5.85 -13.22
N VAL A 106 -8.21 -5.10 -12.33
CA VAL A 106 -7.96 -5.18 -10.89
C VAL A 106 -8.68 -6.39 -10.31
N GLN A 107 -7.94 -7.26 -9.63
CA GLN A 107 -8.46 -8.41 -8.91
C GLN A 107 -8.80 -8.06 -7.45
N SER A 108 -7.96 -7.24 -6.82
CA SER A 108 -8.21 -6.68 -5.48
C SER A 108 -7.37 -5.42 -5.28
N ALA A 109 -7.83 -4.54 -4.39
CA ALA A 109 -7.05 -3.40 -3.93
C ALA A 109 -7.40 -3.05 -2.49
N GLY A 110 -6.38 -2.73 -1.70
CA GLY A 110 -6.54 -2.38 -0.29
C GLY A 110 -5.39 -1.51 0.21
N ALA A 111 -5.69 -0.66 1.18
CA ALA A 111 -4.66 0.09 1.89
C ALA A 111 -3.77 -0.91 2.66
N THR A 112 -2.45 -0.80 2.50
CA THR A 112 -1.51 -1.71 3.18
C THR A 112 -1.47 -1.45 4.69
N ARG A 113 -1.73 -0.20 5.09
CA ARG A 113 -1.80 0.26 6.48
C ARG A 113 -2.75 1.45 6.59
N THR A 114 -3.55 1.47 7.66
CA THR A 114 -4.43 2.60 8.02
C THR A 114 -4.05 3.24 9.35
N ALA A 115 -2.99 2.75 9.98
CA ALA A 115 -2.41 3.29 11.21
C ALA A 115 -0.90 3.51 11.01
N PRO A 116 -0.30 4.53 11.65
CA PRO A 116 1.14 4.75 11.64
C PRO A 116 1.90 3.54 12.18
N LEU A 117 3.09 3.27 11.63
CA LEU A 117 4.02 2.37 12.27
C LEU A 117 4.65 3.07 13.48
N THR A 118 4.57 2.44 14.64
CA THR A 118 5.57 2.67 15.68
C THR A 118 6.83 1.93 15.25
N ALA A 119 7.99 2.60 15.24
CA ALA A 119 9.25 1.90 15.02
C ALA A 119 9.36 0.79 16.08
N ALA A 120 9.40 -0.47 15.63
CA ALA A 120 9.74 -1.60 16.48
C ALA A 120 11.26 -1.63 16.67
N GLY A 121 11.81 -0.55 17.22
CA GLY A 121 13.12 -0.58 17.83
C GLY A 121 12.90 -0.90 19.29
N THR A 122 13.53 -1.96 19.80
CA THR A 122 13.75 -2.00 21.24
C THR A 122 14.89 -1.01 21.49
N THR A 123 14.68 -0.07 22.41
CA THR A 123 15.82 0.44 23.18
C THR A 123 16.18 -0.54 24.29
N ASP A 124 15.43 -1.65 24.42
CA ASP A 124 15.70 -2.78 25.29
C ASP A 124 16.86 -3.61 24.73
N VAL A 125 17.99 -2.97 24.46
CA VAL A 125 19.21 -3.57 24.98
C VAL A 125 19.07 -3.30 26.47
N GLY A 126 18.94 -4.35 27.30
CA GLY A 126 19.16 -4.17 28.73
C GLY A 126 20.48 -3.40 28.93
N ALA A 127 20.69 -2.81 30.12
CA ALA A 127 21.99 -2.20 30.41
C ALA A 127 23.09 -3.17 29.95
N ALA A 128 23.94 -2.73 29.02
CA ALA A 128 24.95 -3.61 28.47
C ALA A 128 25.77 -4.14 29.64
N ASP A 129 25.79 -5.46 29.80
CA ASP A 129 26.69 -6.11 30.74
C ASP A 129 28.09 -6.00 30.14
N TYR A 130 28.75 -4.89 30.46
CA TYR A 130 30.11 -4.65 30.02
C TYR A 130 31.02 -5.69 30.67
N VAL A 131 31.78 -6.40 29.84
CA VAL A 131 32.89 -7.21 30.31
C VAL A 131 33.85 -6.35 31.14
N THR A 132 34.38 -6.92 32.22
CA THR A 132 35.40 -6.24 33.01
C THR A 132 36.65 -5.98 32.17
N ALA A 133 37.46 -4.99 32.57
CA ALA A 133 38.73 -4.72 31.89
C ALA A 133 39.66 -5.95 31.84
N ALA A 134 39.57 -6.84 32.83
CA ALA A 134 40.34 -8.09 32.88
C ALA A 134 39.83 -9.14 31.87
N GLU A 135 38.52 -9.21 31.64
CA GLU A 135 37.92 -10.06 30.61
C GLU A 135 38.24 -9.54 29.22
N ALA A 136 38.06 -8.24 28.97
CA ALA A 136 38.43 -7.60 27.72
C ALA A 136 39.92 -7.79 27.38
N ALA A 137 40.81 -7.69 28.38
CA ALA A 137 42.24 -7.93 28.19
C ALA A 137 42.56 -9.40 27.86
N ARG A 138 41.84 -10.36 28.47
CA ARG A 138 41.97 -11.79 28.16
C ARG A 138 41.52 -12.09 26.74
N THR A 139 40.36 -11.59 26.33
CA THR A 139 39.85 -11.73 24.95
C THR A 139 40.84 -11.14 23.96
N LYS A 140 41.29 -9.89 24.18
CA LYS A 140 42.27 -9.23 23.30
C LYS A 140 43.59 -10.00 23.19
N ALA A 141 44.08 -10.59 24.28
CA ALA A 141 45.28 -11.42 24.25
C ALA A 141 45.05 -12.74 23.50
N ALA A 142 43.86 -13.34 23.60
CA ALA A 142 43.50 -14.54 22.86
C ALA A 142 43.42 -14.27 21.34
N SER A 143 42.87 -13.13 20.93
CA SER A 143 42.76 -12.73 19.51
C SER A 143 44.09 -12.22 18.93
N ALA A 144 45.04 -11.79 19.76
CA ALA A 144 46.34 -11.30 19.32
C ALA A 144 47.22 -12.38 18.64
N GLY A 145 46.91 -13.67 18.87
CA GLY A 145 47.63 -14.79 18.26
C GLY A 145 47.24 -15.09 16.81
N THR A 146 46.12 -14.54 16.33
CA THR A 146 45.58 -14.81 15.00
C THR A 146 45.19 -13.48 14.34
N PRO A 147 46.12 -12.82 13.62
CA PRO A 147 45.81 -11.57 12.92
C PRO A 147 44.61 -11.75 12.00
N GLY A 148 43.54 -10.98 12.22
CA GLY A 148 42.29 -11.07 11.45
C GLY A 148 41.23 -12.03 12.01
N SER A 149 41.43 -12.65 13.18
CA SER A 149 40.35 -13.38 13.86
C SER A 149 39.37 -12.42 14.54
N GLU A 150 38.08 -12.73 14.46
CA GLU A 150 37.04 -12.03 15.20
C GLU A 150 37.31 -12.18 16.71
N PRO A 151 37.50 -11.09 17.48
CA PRO A 151 37.99 -11.21 18.85
C PRO A 151 37.11 -12.05 19.77
N LEU A 152 35.81 -12.08 19.51
CA LEU A 152 34.82 -12.82 20.29
C LEU A 152 34.44 -14.18 19.67
N GLU A 153 35.15 -14.66 18.64
CA GLU A 153 34.87 -15.95 17.98
C GLU A 153 34.84 -17.12 18.98
N ALA A 154 35.74 -17.10 19.98
CA ALA A 154 35.77 -18.11 21.04
C ALA A 154 34.48 -18.12 21.89
N ASP A 155 33.80 -16.99 22.02
CA ASP A 155 32.59 -16.84 22.83
C ASP A 155 31.30 -17.19 22.06
N GLN A 156 31.38 -17.40 20.73
CA GLN A 156 30.27 -17.83 19.87
C GLN A 156 29.92 -19.31 20.06
N TRP A 157 29.40 -19.64 21.25
CA TRP A 157 29.03 -21.01 21.65
C TRP A 157 27.97 -21.63 20.74
N ASP A 158 27.11 -20.80 20.17
CA ASP A 158 26.00 -21.17 19.29
C ASP A 158 26.51 -21.82 18.01
N LEU A 159 27.62 -21.32 17.44
CA LEU A 159 28.26 -21.92 16.27
C LEU A 159 28.77 -23.34 16.55
N ARG A 160 29.36 -23.57 17.73
CA ARG A 160 29.79 -24.93 18.16
C ARG A 160 28.60 -25.83 18.44
N ALA A 161 27.54 -25.29 19.04
CA ALA A 161 26.34 -26.07 19.34
C ALA A 161 25.65 -26.62 18.08
N ILE A 162 25.70 -25.88 16.96
CA ILE A 162 25.19 -26.34 15.66
C ILE A 162 26.25 -27.04 14.80
N GLY A 163 27.49 -27.17 15.28
CA GLY A 163 28.61 -27.79 14.56
C GLY A 163 29.10 -27.02 13.33
N ALA A 164 28.88 -25.70 13.29
CA ALA A 164 29.30 -24.84 12.17
C ALA A 164 30.83 -24.75 12.07
N ASP A 165 31.53 -24.79 13.21
CA ASP A 165 32.99 -24.79 13.31
C ASP A 165 33.61 -26.05 12.66
N GLU A 166 33.01 -27.22 12.88
CA GLU A 166 33.45 -28.46 12.22
C GLU A 166 33.08 -28.50 10.74
N ALA A 167 31.90 -27.98 10.38
CA ALA A 167 31.45 -27.93 8.98
C ALA A 167 32.32 -26.99 8.12
N ALA A 168 32.74 -25.84 8.67
CA ALA A 168 33.57 -24.86 7.98
C ALA A 168 34.95 -25.42 7.58
N LYS A 169 35.48 -26.40 8.34
CA LYS A 169 36.74 -27.10 8.01
C LYS A 169 36.62 -27.97 6.74
N ILE A 170 35.41 -28.43 6.42
CA ILE A 170 35.13 -29.25 5.23
C ILE A 170 34.73 -28.36 4.05
N ASN A 171 33.86 -27.38 4.28
CA ASN A 171 33.37 -26.46 3.27
C ASN A 171 33.20 -25.06 3.89
N PRO A 172 34.13 -24.12 3.61
CA PRO A 172 34.06 -22.75 4.13
C PRO A 172 33.03 -21.89 3.39
N GLY A 173 32.31 -22.44 2.40
CA GLY A 173 31.39 -21.72 1.53
C GLY A 173 31.82 -21.79 0.07
N SER A 174 30.93 -21.35 -0.82
CA SER A 174 31.19 -21.28 -2.26
C SER A 174 30.67 -19.97 -2.82
N ASP A 175 31.46 -19.37 -3.70
CA ASP A 175 31.10 -18.22 -4.55
C ASP A 175 29.87 -18.46 -5.45
N LYS A 176 29.51 -19.73 -5.69
CA LYS A 176 28.31 -20.12 -6.43
C LYS A 176 27.04 -20.10 -5.57
N VAL A 177 27.16 -19.91 -4.26
CA VAL A 177 26.04 -19.86 -3.32
C VAL A 177 25.82 -18.42 -2.89
N THR A 178 24.59 -17.93 -3.04
CA THR A 178 24.18 -16.59 -2.58
C THR A 178 23.09 -16.73 -1.52
N VAL A 179 23.29 -16.09 -0.38
CA VAL A 179 22.29 -16.01 0.70
C VAL A 179 21.69 -14.61 0.72
N ALA A 180 20.37 -14.50 0.58
CA ALA A 180 19.66 -13.22 0.65
C ALA A 180 19.12 -13.02 2.07
N VAL A 181 19.49 -11.89 2.70
CA VAL A 181 19.03 -11.50 4.04
C VAL A 181 18.10 -10.29 3.88
N ILE A 182 16.83 -10.45 4.24
CA ILE A 182 15.82 -9.37 4.20
C ILE A 182 15.73 -8.78 5.61
N ASP A 183 16.59 -7.82 5.89
CA ASP A 183 16.67 -7.13 7.18
C ASP A 183 16.78 -5.61 6.96
N THR A 184 17.20 -4.88 7.98
CA THR A 184 17.40 -3.43 8.02
C THR A 184 18.59 -2.94 7.19
N GLY A 185 19.49 -3.85 6.80
CA GLY A 185 20.73 -3.55 6.06
C GLY A 185 21.92 -4.30 6.68
N VAL A 186 23.12 -3.97 6.21
CA VAL A 186 24.39 -4.43 6.80
C VAL A 186 25.36 -3.25 6.83
N ASP A 187 26.22 -3.18 7.82
CA ASP A 187 27.39 -2.29 7.79
C ASP A 187 28.42 -2.91 6.83
N ASP A 188 28.48 -2.37 5.61
CA ASP A 188 29.38 -2.85 4.56
C ASP A 188 30.84 -2.44 4.79
N THR A 189 31.12 -1.71 5.87
CA THR A 189 32.48 -1.32 6.30
C THR A 189 33.01 -2.13 7.48
N HIS A 190 32.23 -3.09 8.01
CA HIS A 190 32.70 -4.01 9.05
C HIS A 190 33.90 -4.85 8.52
N PRO A 191 35.02 -4.94 9.27
CA PRO A 191 36.21 -5.67 8.86
C PRO A 191 36.03 -7.18 8.79
#